data_AF-A0A418KKY2-F1
#
_entry.id   AF-A0A418KKY2-F1
#
_cell.length_a   1.000
_cell.length_b   1.000
_cell.length_c   1.000
_cell.angle_alpha   90.00
_cell.angle_beta   90.00
_cell.angle_gamma   90.00
#
_symmetry.space_group_name_H-M   'P 1'
#
loop_
_entity.id
_entity.type
_entity.pdbx_description
1 polymer ?
#
loop_
_entity_poly.entity_id
_entity_poly.type
_entity_poly.pdbx_seq_one_letter_code
_entity_poly.pdbx_strand_id
1 'polypeptide(L)'
;MDIDLSLLRALEREKDISFDLVVEATERALLLAYQRSESHQPRARVELDRKTGHVTVWAQELDDDGAVVREWDDTPAGFGRIAATTAKQEILQRLRDAEDENTFGDFLDREGEIISGTIQQGRDPRTVMVNLGKVEAVLPPAEQVPGERYEHGSRIRCYVVQVRKGQHGPIITVSRTHPNLVKKLFVLEVPEIADGTVQIAGIAREAGHRTKIAVYSTVPGVNAKGACIGPMGSRVRAVMTELHGEKIDIVDWSEDPAELVANALSPARVQRVEIVDAAAR
;
A
#
# COMPACT_ATOMS: atom_id res chain seq x y z
N MET A 1 -26.83 -15.69 -29.49
CA MET A 1 -25.91 -14.53 -29.58
C MET A 1 -24.75 -14.88 -28.69
N ASP A 2 -23.59 -14.97 -29.30
CA ASP A 2 -22.41 -15.59 -28.70
C ASP A 2 -21.58 -14.54 -27.98
N ILE A 3 -20.91 -14.95 -26.91
CA ILE A 3 -19.94 -14.10 -26.22
C ILE A 3 -18.77 -13.90 -27.17
N ASP A 4 -18.34 -12.64 -27.32
CA ASP A 4 -17.15 -12.33 -28.09
C ASP A 4 -15.89 -12.87 -27.39
N LEU A 5 -15.43 -14.03 -27.86
CA LEU A 5 -14.25 -14.70 -27.34
C LEU A 5 -12.96 -13.89 -27.52
N SER A 6 -12.94 -12.90 -28.42
CA SER A 6 -11.74 -12.06 -28.60
C SER A 6 -11.43 -11.23 -27.36
N LEU A 7 -12.46 -10.82 -26.59
CA LEU A 7 -12.32 -10.11 -25.32
C LEU A 7 -11.79 -11.03 -24.22
N LEU A 8 -12.29 -12.27 -24.17
CA LEU A 8 -11.81 -13.29 -23.23
C LEU A 8 -10.33 -13.66 -23.50
N ARG A 9 -9.95 -13.75 -24.77
CA ARG A 9 -8.55 -14.01 -25.20
C ARG A 9 -7.63 -12.80 -25.11
N ALA A 10 -8.16 -11.59 -24.95
CA ALA A 10 -7.35 -10.40 -24.68
C ALA A 10 -6.79 -10.46 -23.24
N LEU A 11 -7.57 -10.99 -22.29
CA LEU A 11 -7.15 -11.16 -20.89
C LEU A 11 -5.94 -12.09 -20.74
N GLU A 12 -5.96 -13.20 -21.48
CA GLU A 12 -4.88 -14.18 -21.50
C GLU A 12 -3.56 -13.56 -21.99
N ARG A 13 -3.63 -12.71 -23.02
CA ARG A 13 -2.45 -12.09 -23.62
C ARG A 13 -1.89 -10.91 -22.83
N GLU A 14 -2.74 -10.10 -22.21
CA GLU A 14 -2.30 -8.87 -21.54
C GLU A 14 -1.89 -9.07 -20.08
N LYS A 15 -2.44 -10.07 -19.39
CA LYS A 15 -2.35 -10.17 -17.92
C LYS A 15 -2.01 -11.56 -17.37
N ASP A 16 -1.60 -12.50 -18.23
CA ASP A 16 -1.21 -13.88 -17.85
C ASP A 16 -2.31 -14.63 -17.07
N ILE A 17 -3.58 -14.29 -17.33
CA ILE A 17 -4.74 -14.97 -16.72
C ILE A 17 -5.11 -16.15 -17.61
N SER A 18 -5.14 -17.37 -17.06
CA SER A 18 -5.56 -18.56 -17.81
C SER A 18 -6.96 -18.39 -18.39
N PHE A 19 -7.10 -18.62 -19.70
CA PHE A 19 -8.38 -18.55 -20.41
C PHE A 19 -9.44 -19.43 -19.76
N ASP A 20 -9.06 -20.59 -19.23
CA ASP A 20 -9.97 -21.54 -18.58
C ASP A 20 -10.56 -20.96 -17.29
N LEU A 21 -9.77 -20.25 -16.48
CA LEU A 21 -10.26 -19.60 -15.26
C LEU A 21 -11.29 -18.50 -15.58
N VAL A 22 -11.11 -17.80 -16.70
CA VAL A 22 -12.04 -16.76 -17.16
C VAL A 22 -13.35 -17.38 -17.64
N VAL A 23 -13.28 -18.49 -18.38
CA VAL A 23 -14.47 -19.22 -18.84
C VAL A 23 -15.27 -19.74 -17.64
N GLU A 24 -14.64 -20.42 -16.69
CA GLU A 24 -15.31 -20.94 -15.49
C GLU A 24 -15.92 -19.83 -14.61
N ALA A 25 -15.27 -18.67 -14.55
CA ALA A 25 -15.81 -17.51 -13.83
C ALA A 25 -17.04 -16.94 -14.55
N THR A 26 -16.97 -16.86 -15.88
CA THR A 26 -18.07 -16.40 -16.73
C THR A 26 -19.27 -17.33 -16.59
N GLU A 27 -19.09 -18.64 -16.69
CA GLU A 27 -20.16 -19.64 -16.49
C GLU A 27 -20.85 -19.50 -15.13
N ARG A 28 -20.06 -19.32 -14.05
CA ARG A 28 -20.61 -19.06 -12.71
C ARG A 28 -21.41 -17.77 -12.63
N ALA A 29 -20.91 -16.68 -13.19
CA ALA A 29 -21.61 -15.41 -13.22
C ALA A 29 -22.92 -15.47 -14.02
N LEU A 30 -22.90 -16.19 -15.15
CA LEU A 30 -24.08 -16.44 -15.98
C LEU A 30 -25.11 -17.29 -15.27
N LEU A 31 -24.68 -18.32 -14.53
CA LEU A 31 -25.57 -19.15 -13.72
C LEU A 31 -26.29 -18.31 -12.67
N LEU A 32 -25.58 -17.42 -11.97
CA LEU A 32 -26.17 -16.48 -11.01
C LEU A 32 -27.17 -15.52 -11.69
N ALA A 33 -26.88 -15.08 -12.91
CA ALA A 33 -27.80 -14.25 -13.69
C ALA A 33 -29.07 -15.03 -14.08
N TYR A 34 -28.93 -16.29 -14.49
CA TYR A 34 -30.05 -17.18 -14.80
C TYR A 34 -30.94 -17.44 -13.57
N GLN A 35 -30.34 -17.72 -12.40
CA GLN A 35 -31.07 -17.95 -11.14
C GLN A 35 -31.88 -16.74 -10.66
N ARG A 36 -31.55 -15.53 -11.13
CA ARG A 36 -32.34 -14.31 -10.84
C ARG A 36 -33.53 -14.12 -11.77
N SER A 37 -33.66 -14.94 -12.82
CA SER A 37 -34.82 -14.92 -13.71
C SER A 37 -36.02 -15.62 -13.09
N GLU A 38 -37.22 -15.18 -13.43
CA GLU A 38 -38.47 -15.72 -12.88
C GLU A 38 -38.75 -17.16 -13.34
N SER A 39 -38.18 -17.58 -14.48
CA SER A 39 -38.40 -18.89 -15.09
C SER A 39 -37.22 -19.85 -14.92
N HIS A 40 -36.37 -19.64 -13.90
CA HIS A 40 -35.21 -20.50 -13.69
C HIS A 40 -35.60 -21.89 -13.18
N GLN A 41 -34.82 -22.89 -13.58
CA GLN A 41 -34.90 -24.25 -13.05
C GLN A 41 -34.09 -24.36 -11.75
N PRO A 42 -34.54 -25.16 -10.75
CA PRO A 42 -33.88 -25.27 -9.45
C PRO A 42 -32.42 -25.73 -9.51
N ARG A 43 -32.08 -26.55 -10.52
CA ARG A 43 -30.73 -27.04 -10.77
C ARG A 43 -30.40 -26.78 -12.23
N ALA A 44 -29.35 -26.00 -12.45
CA ALA A 44 -28.83 -25.72 -13.78
C ALA A 44 -27.33 -25.53 -13.73
N ARG A 45 -26.65 -25.83 -14.84
CA ARG A 45 -25.27 -25.43 -15.12
C ARG A 45 -25.26 -24.58 -16.38
N VAL A 46 -24.31 -23.68 -16.48
CA VAL A 46 -24.07 -22.91 -17.71
C VAL A 46 -22.80 -23.44 -18.34
N GLU A 47 -22.83 -23.59 -19.66
CA GLU A 47 -21.69 -23.98 -20.47
C GLU A 47 -21.40 -22.90 -21.50
N LEU A 48 -20.13 -22.49 -21.58
CA LEU A 48 -19.62 -21.58 -22.58
C LEU A 48 -18.69 -22.33 -23.54
N ASP A 49 -19.11 -22.46 -24.80
CA ASP A 49 -18.30 -23.06 -25.84
C ASP A 49 -17.04 -22.20 -26.11
N ARG A 50 -15.87 -22.80 -25.89
CA ARG A 50 -14.55 -22.17 -25.96
C ARG A 50 -14.11 -21.80 -27.39
N LYS A 51 -14.80 -22.30 -28.41
CA LYS A 51 -14.52 -22.07 -29.84
C LYS A 51 -15.51 -21.09 -30.45
N THR A 52 -16.79 -21.23 -30.11
CA THR A 52 -17.88 -20.46 -30.73
C THR A 52 -18.34 -19.29 -29.87
N GLY A 53 -18.12 -19.34 -28.55
CA GLY A 53 -18.65 -18.36 -27.60
C GLY A 53 -20.13 -18.59 -27.27
N HIS A 54 -20.70 -19.69 -27.76
CA HIS A 54 -22.09 -20.01 -27.52
C HIS A 54 -22.33 -20.36 -26.05
N VAL A 55 -23.38 -19.78 -25.47
CA VAL A 55 -23.77 -20.01 -24.08
C VAL A 55 -25.02 -20.87 -24.07
N THR A 56 -24.96 -21.99 -23.38
CA THR A 56 -26.11 -22.88 -23.16
C THR A 56 -26.37 -23.04 -21.67
N VAL A 57 -27.64 -22.91 -21.27
CA VAL A 57 -28.09 -23.20 -19.92
C VAL A 57 -28.67 -24.61 -19.91
N TRP A 58 -28.01 -25.51 -19.20
CA TRP A 58 -28.44 -26.90 -19.05
C TRP A 58 -29.18 -27.05 -17.72
N ALA A 59 -30.49 -27.25 -17.78
CA ALA A 59 -31.29 -27.61 -16.63
C ALA A 59 -31.16 -29.10 -16.34
N GLN A 60 -31.09 -29.46 -15.06
CA GLN A 60 -30.79 -30.81 -14.61
C GLN A 60 -31.81 -31.33 -13.60
N GLU A 61 -32.20 -32.58 -13.78
CA GLU A 61 -32.90 -33.40 -12.80
C GLU A 61 -31.89 -34.40 -12.24
N LEU A 62 -31.69 -34.40 -10.91
CA LEU A 62 -30.80 -35.37 -10.25
C LEU A 62 -31.63 -36.36 -9.43
N ASP A 63 -31.12 -37.58 -9.27
CA ASP A 63 -31.67 -38.57 -8.36
C ASP A 63 -31.31 -38.27 -6.89
N ASP A 64 -31.77 -39.15 -6.00
CA ASP A 64 -31.54 -39.06 -4.55
C ASP A 64 -30.04 -39.17 -4.17
N ASP A 65 -29.21 -39.75 -5.06
CA ASP A 65 -27.76 -39.88 -4.91
C ASP A 65 -26.98 -38.71 -5.54
N GLY A 66 -27.67 -37.77 -6.19
CA GLY A 66 -27.10 -36.59 -6.84
C GLY A 66 -26.56 -36.84 -8.27
N ALA A 67 -26.83 -37.99 -8.87
CA ALA A 67 -26.50 -38.28 -10.26
C ALA A 67 -27.53 -37.64 -11.21
N VAL A 68 -27.05 -37.15 -12.37
CA VAL A 68 -27.90 -36.51 -13.38
C VAL A 68 -28.75 -37.57 -14.09
N VAL A 69 -30.07 -37.53 -13.86
CA VAL A 69 -31.06 -38.41 -14.49
C VAL A 69 -31.48 -37.87 -15.85
N ARG A 70 -31.62 -36.54 -15.95
CA ARG A 70 -32.04 -35.87 -17.18
C ARG A 70 -31.41 -34.47 -17.26
N GLU A 71 -30.98 -34.10 -18.45
CA GLU A 71 -30.48 -32.76 -18.77
C GLU A 71 -31.18 -32.24 -20.04
N TRP A 72 -31.59 -30.97 -20.05
CA TRP A 72 -32.18 -30.32 -21.23
C TRP A 72 -31.76 -28.86 -21.34
N ASP A 73 -31.81 -28.32 -22.56
CA ASP A 73 -31.53 -26.91 -22.83
C ASP A 73 -32.71 -26.05 -22.37
N ASP A 74 -32.46 -25.18 -21.39
CA ASP A 74 -33.42 -24.22 -20.84
C ASP A 74 -32.97 -22.77 -21.09
N THR A 75 -32.14 -22.55 -22.12
CA THR A 75 -31.60 -21.21 -22.43
C THR A 75 -32.72 -20.22 -22.73
N PRO A 76 -32.95 -19.18 -21.90
CA PRO A 76 -34.06 -18.26 -22.11
C PRO A 76 -33.91 -17.43 -23.39
N ALA A 77 -35.03 -17.04 -24.00
CA ALA A 77 -35.02 -16.15 -25.14
C ALA A 77 -34.37 -14.80 -24.78
N GLY A 78 -33.36 -14.38 -25.54
CA GLY A 78 -32.62 -13.15 -25.27
C GLY A 78 -31.56 -13.24 -24.15
N PHE A 79 -31.36 -14.41 -23.56
CA PHE A 79 -30.34 -14.64 -22.52
C PHE A 79 -28.93 -14.28 -22.99
N GLY A 80 -28.64 -14.43 -24.29
CA GLY A 80 -27.35 -14.02 -24.88
C GLY A 80 -26.99 -12.55 -24.63
N ARG A 81 -27.97 -11.63 -24.53
CA ARG A 81 -27.69 -10.22 -24.21
C ARG A 81 -27.27 -10.05 -22.74
N ILE A 82 -27.98 -10.71 -21.84
CA ILE A 82 -27.64 -10.77 -20.40
C ILE A 82 -26.26 -11.42 -20.24
N ALA A 83 -25.99 -12.44 -21.05
CA ALA A 83 -24.74 -13.15 -21.03
C ALA A 83 -23.56 -12.29 -21.46
N ALA A 84 -23.71 -11.56 -22.56
CA ALA A 84 -22.68 -10.63 -23.04
C ALA A 84 -22.36 -9.53 -22.02
N THR A 85 -23.38 -8.94 -21.38
CA THR A 85 -23.16 -7.91 -20.35
C THR A 85 -22.50 -8.45 -19.09
N THR A 86 -22.91 -9.64 -18.65
CA THR A 86 -22.39 -10.29 -17.45
C THR A 86 -20.96 -10.76 -17.66
N ALA A 87 -20.68 -11.41 -18.80
CA ALA A 87 -19.33 -11.79 -19.20
C ALA A 87 -18.40 -10.58 -19.29
N LYS A 88 -18.85 -9.48 -19.89
CA LYS A 88 -18.07 -8.23 -19.92
C LYS A 88 -17.76 -7.71 -18.50
N GLN A 89 -18.72 -7.75 -17.59
CA GLN A 89 -18.49 -7.32 -16.21
C GLN A 89 -17.52 -8.22 -15.46
N GLU A 90 -17.62 -9.54 -15.63
CA GLU A 90 -16.71 -10.52 -15.02
C GLU A 90 -15.28 -10.36 -15.57
N ILE A 91 -15.13 -10.22 -16.89
CA ILE A 91 -13.85 -9.92 -17.55
C ILE A 91 -13.20 -8.67 -16.94
N LEU A 92 -13.96 -7.57 -16.85
CA LEU A 92 -13.47 -6.32 -16.27
C LEU A 92 -13.14 -6.47 -14.78
N GLN A 93 -13.89 -7.28 -14.05
CA GLN A 93 -13.59 -7.55 -12.64
C GLN A 93 -12.29 -8.33 -12.50
N ARG A 94 -12.08 -9.39 -13.28
CA ARG A 94 -10.85 -10.19 -13.28
C ARG A 94 -9.62 -9.38 -13.67
N LEU A 95 -9.76 -8.47 -14.62
CA LEU A 95 -8.70 -7.52 -14.95
C LEU A 95 -8.30 -6.67 -13.75
N ARG A 96 -9.30 -6.11 -13.05
CA ARG A 96 -9.06 -5.31 -11.85
C ARG A 96 -8.41 -6.14 -10.75
N ASP A 97 -8.91 -7.34 -10.47
CA ASP A 97 -8.37 -8.20 -9.42
C ASP A 97 -6.89 -8.55 -9.69
N ALA A 98 -6.54 -8.86 -10.94
CA ALA A 98 -5.16 -9.14 -11.34
C ALA A 98 -4.27 -7.88 -11.26
N GLU A 99 -4.80 -6.71 -11.63
CA GLU A 99 -4.08 -5.44 -11.47
C GLU A 99 -3.85 -5.08 -10.00
N ASP A 100 -4.85 -5.31 -9.15
CA ASP A 100 -4.80 -5.10 -7.71
C ASP A 100 -3.78 -6.04 -7.05
N GLU A 101 -3.71 -7.30 -7.48
CA GLU A 101 -2.74 -8.27 -6.97
C GLU A 101 -1.31 -7.89 -7.35
N ASN A 102 -1.08 -7.48 -8.59
CA ASN A 102 0.21 -6.95 -9.04
C ASN A 102 0.61 -5.69 -8.26
N THR A 103 -0.33 -4.76 -8.10
CA THR A 103 -0.08 -3.51 -7.35
C THR A 103 0.17 -3.81 -5.88
N PHE A 104 -0.55 -4.75 -5.27
CA PHE A 104 -0.28 -5.18 -3.91
C PHE A 104 1.15 -5.71 -3.75
N GLY A 105 1.60 -6.56 -4.69
CA GLY A 105 2.97 -7.07 -4.72
C GLY A 105 4.01 -5.93 -4.78
N ASP A 106 3.82 -4.97 -5.69
CA ASP A 106 4.73 -3.82 -5.86
C ASP A 106 4.93 -2.98 -4.57
N PHE A 107 3.90 -2.91 -3.73
CA PHE A 107 3.92 -2.10 -2.51
C PHE A 107 4.22 -2.89 -1.24
N LEU A 108 4.04 -4.21 -1.23
CA LEU A 108 4.37 -5.05 -0.08
C LEU A 108 5.85 -4.92 0.29
N ASP A 109 6.73 -4.92 -0.71
CA ASP A 109 8.18 -4.73 -0.52
C ASP A 109 8.57 -3.29 -0.14
N ARG A 110 7.62 -2.35 -0.19
CA ARG A 110 7.83 -0.94 0.17
C ARG A 110 7.34 -0.62 1.59
N GLU A 111 6.84 -1.60 2.34
CA GLU A 111 6.52 -1.40 3.74
C GLU A 111 7.78 -0.99 4.51
N GLY A 112 7.70 0.09 5.28
CA GLY A 112 8.85 0.67 5.94
C GLY A 112 9.75 1.55 5.08
N GLU A 113 9.37 1.89 3.85
CA GLU A 113 10.07 2.84 2.99
C GLU A 113 9.41 4.23 2.95
N ILE A 114 10.14 5.21 2.41
CA ILE A 114 9.57 6.51 2.03
C ILE A 114 8.99 6.43 0.63
N ILE A 115 7.78 6.93 0.47
CA ILE A 115 7.15 7.15 -0.82
C ILE A 115 6.81 8.62 -1.01
N SER A 116 6.85 9.07 -2.26
CA SER A 116 6.45 10.41 -2.66
C SER A 116 5.17 10.34 -3.48
N GLY A 117 4.25 11.25 -3.21
CA GLY A 117 2.98 11.34 -3.93
C GLY A 117 2.44 12.75 -3.97
N THR A 118 1.23 12.87 -4.53
CA THR A 118 0.50 14.14 -4.60
C THR A 118 -0.77 14.04 -3.76
N ILE A 119 -0.98 15.02 -2.89
CA ILE A 119 -2.15 15.06 -2.00
C ILE A 119 -3.43 15.18 -2.84
N GLN A 120 -4.38 14.29 -2.57
CA GLN A 120 -5.73 14.29 -3.11
C GLN A 120 -6.72 14.57 -1.97
N GLN A 121 -7.77 15.33 -2.28
CA GLN A 121 -8.80 15.62 -1.30
C GLN A 121 -9.91 14.58 -1.44
N GLY A 122 -10.05 13.74 -0.42
CA GLY A 122 -11.10 12.74 -0.36
C GLY A 122 -12.47 13.33 -0.03
N ARG A 123 -13.49 12.47 0.01
CA ARG A 123 -14.85 12.83 0.45
C ARG A 123 -14.91 13.18 1.94
N ASP A 124 -14.11 12.51 2.76
CA ASP A 124 -13.93 12.84 4.17
C ASP A 124 -12.77 13.84 4.32
N PRO A 125 -13.03 15.07 4.79
CA PRO A 125 -11.99 16.09 4.95
C PRO A 125 -10.92 15.72 5.98
N ARG A 126 -11.21 14.79 6.89
CA ARG A 126 -10.26 14.38 7.94
C ARG A 126 -9.22 13.39 7.42
N THR A 127 -9.57 12.64 6.38
CA THR A 127 -8.70 11.61 5.83
C THR A 127 -8.01 12.16 4.58
N VAL A 128 -6.69 12.28 4.66
CA VAL A 128 -5.89 12.76 3.53
C VAL A 128 -5.56 11.58 2.63
N MET A 129 -5.73 11.74 1.32
CA MET A 129 -5.35 10.74 0.33
C MET A 129 -4.09 11.20 -0.38
N VAL A 130 -3.21 10.28 -0.74
CA VAL A 130 -1.95 10.57 -1.42
C VAL A 130 -1.87 9.70 -2.68
N ASN A 131 -1.97 10.34 -3.84
CA ASN A 131 -1.86 9.65 -5.13
C ASN A 131 -0.41 9.27 -5.42
N LEU A 132 -0.17 7.97 -5.61
CA LEU A 132 1.13 7.36 -5.92
C LEU A 132 1.27 6.98 -7.41
N GLY A 133 0.31 7.38 -8.25
CA GLY A 133 0.22 7.06 -9.67
C GLY A 133 -0.69 5.87 -9.93
N LYS A 134 -0.34 4.68 -9.41
CA LYS A 134 -1.13 3.44 -9.60
C LYS A 134 -2.29 3.31 -8.60
N VAL A 135 -2.09 3.80 -7.38
CA VAL A 135 -3.03 3.64 -6.26
C VAL A 135 -2.96 4.87 -5.36
N GLU A 136 -4.01 5.10 -4.59
CA GLU A 136 -4.07 6.13 -3.57
C GLU A 136 -3.77 5.54 -2.19
N ALA A 137 -2.75 6.09 -1.52
CA ALA A 137 -2.47 5.80 -0.14
C ALA A 137 -3.34 6.66 0.79
N VAL A 138 -3.61 6.13 1.97
CA VAL A 138 -4.39 6.80 3.02
C VAL A 138 -3.45 7.30 4.10
N LEU A 139 -3.54 8.59 4.40
CA LEU A 139 -2.89 9.26 5.54
C LEU A 139 -3.97 9.55 6.60
N PRO A 140 -4.20 8.61 7.55
CA PRO A 140 -5.27 8.75 8.53
C PRO A 140 -4.94 9.85 9.57
N PRO A 141 -5.96 10.40 10.27
CA PRO A 141 -5.76 11.49 11.23
C PRO A 141 -4.71 11.21 12.32
N ALA A 142 -4.59 9.96 12.78
CA ALA A 142 -3.61 9.58 13.80
C ALA A 142 -2.15 9.64 13.30
N GLU A 143 -1.97 9.56 11.98
CA GLU A 143 -0.66 9.57 11.32
C GLU A 143 -0.33 10.92 10.68
N GLN A 144 -1.22 11.90 10.85
CA GLN A 144 -1.05 13.30 10.44
C GLN A 144 -0.34 14.09 11.54
N VAL A 145 0.55 14.99 11.13
CA VAL A 145 1.26 15.87 12.06
C VAL A 145 0.32 17.00 12.50
N PRO A 146 0.14 17.22 13.81
CA PRO A 146 -0.66 18.33 14.30
C PRO A 146 -0.19 19.68 13.75
N GLY A 147 -1.10 20.43 13.13
CA GLY A 147 -0.82 21.75 12.56
C GLY A 147 -0.20 21.77 11.16
N GLU A 148 0.22 20.63 10.61
CA GLU A 148 0.63 20.53 9.20
C GLU A 148 -0.59 20.69 8.28
N ARG A 149 -0.44 21.46 7.19
CA ARG A 149 -1.51 21.66 6.20
C ARG A 149 -1.31 20.73 5.01
N TYR A 150 -2.33 19.93 4.72
CA TYR A 150 -2.34 19.00 3.59
C TYR A 150 -3.14 19.57 2.42
N GLU A 151 -2.55 20.53 1.71
CA GLU A 151 -3.19 21.21 0.58
C GLU A 151 -3.28 20.30 -0.64
N HIS A 152 -4.45 20.26 -1.28
CA HIS A 152 -4.67 19.48 -2.50
C HIS A 152 -3.70 19.87 -3.62
N GLY A 153 -3.16 18.86 -4.32
CA GLY A 153 -2.19 19.07 -5.40
C GLY A 153 -0.74 19.25 -4.93
N SER A 154 -0.49 19.42 -3.63
CA SER A 154 0.85 19.50 -3.09
C SER A 154 1.56 18.15 -3.10
N ARG A 155 2.87 18.17 -3.32
CA ARG A 155 3.73 16.99 -3.18
C ARG A 155 4.01 16.73 -1.70
N ILE A 156 4.05 15.46 -1.32
CA ILE A 156 4.38 15.05 0.04
C ILE A 156 5.16 13.73 0.03
N ARG A 157 6.15 13.62 0.91
CA ARG A 157 6.79 12.33 1.23
C ARG A 157 6.21 11.76 2.50
N CYS A 158 5.84 10.49 2.49
CA CYS A 158 5.31 9.80 3.66
C CYS A 158 6.04 8.48 3.88
N TYR A 159 6.02 8.00 5.12
CA TYR A 159 6.51 6.68 5.50
C TYR A 159 5.40 5.64 5.33
N VAL A 160 5.66 4.52 4.66
CA VAL A 160 4.69 3.43 4.54
C VAL A 160 4.65 2.64 5.85
N VAL A 161 3.54 2.72 6.58
CA VAL A 161 3.37 2.01 7.85
C VAL A 161 2.80 0.61 7.69
N GLN A 162 1.94 0.40 6.69
CA GLN A 162 1.27 -0.88 6.47
C GLN A 162 0.74 -0.98 5.05
N VAL A 163 0.91 -2.16 4.44
CA VAL A 163 0.26 -2.54 3.18
C VAL A 163 -0.63 -3.76 3.41
N ARG A 164 -1.92 -3.68 3.05
CA ARG A 164 -2.88 -4.78 3.23
C ARG A 164 -3.83 -4.93 2.06
N LYS A 165 -4.35 -6.13 1.84
CA LYS A 165 -5.43 -6.38 0.85
C LYS A 165 -6.78 -5.88 1.42
N GLY A 166 -7.44 -4.98 0.71
CA GLY A 166 -8.80 -4.50 1.00
C GLY A 166 -9.85 -5.16 0.11
N GLN A 167 -11.13 -4.79 0.30
CA GLN A 167 -12.23 -5.26 -0.56
C GLN A 167 -12.21 -4.65 -1.97
N HIS A 168 -11.51 -3.53 -2.15
CA HIS A 168 -11.44 -2.76 -3.40
C HIS A 168 -9.97 -2.49 -3.77
N GLY A 169 -9.14 -3.53 -3.70
CA GLY A 169 -7.72 -3.45 -4.00
C GLY A 169 -6.82 -3.20 -2.78
N PRO A 170 -5.52 -2.95 -3.00
CA PRO A 170 -4.54 -2.74 -1.93
C PRO A 170 -4.80 -1.43 -1.18
N ILE A 171 -4.75 -1.50 0.14
CA ILE A 171 -4.83 -0.34 1.04
C ILE A 171 -3.44 -0.09 1.58
N ILE A 172 -2.86 1.05 1.20
CA ILE A 172 -1.55 1.51 1.66
C ILE A 172 -1.80 2.59 2.70
N THR A 173 -1.39 2.33 3.94
CA THR A 173 -1.44 3.33 5.01
C THR A 173 -0.08 4.00 5.11
N VAL A 174 -0.08 5.32 5.11
CA VAL A 174 1.14 6.12 5.20
C VAL A 174 1.11 7.05 6.40
N SER A 175 2.29 7.50 6.82
CA SER A 175 2.47 8.34 7.99
C SER A 175 3.40 9.50 7.77
N ARG A 176 3.07 10.61 8.42
CA ARG A 176 3.92 11.79 8.59
C ARG A 176 4.47 11.93 10.00
N THR A 177 3.87 11.27 10.99
CA THR A 177 4.29 11.32 12.41
C THR A 177 5.35 10.27 12.76
N HIS A 178 5.44 9.17 12.02
CA HIS A 178 6.31 8.05 12.37
C HIS A 178 7.80 8.45 12.44
N PRO A 179 8.58 8.04 13.47
CA PRO A 179 9.99 8.44 13.61
C PRO A 179 10.88 7.95 12.45
N ASN A 180 10.58 6.79 11.87
CA ASN A 180 11.34 6.27 10.72
C ASN A 180 11.24 7.15 9.47
N LEU A 181 10.25 8.04 9.35
CA LEU A 181 10.24 9.05 8.29
C LEU A 181 11.50 9.91 8.37
N VAL A 182 11.85 10.41 9.56
CA VAL A 182 13.06 11.22 9.77
C VAL A 182 14.30 10.41 9.45
N LYS A 183 14.39 9.16 9.95
CA LYS A 183 15.52 8.26 9.69
C LYS A 183 15.76 8.08 8.19
N LYS A 184 14.70 7.78 7.43
CA LYS A 184 14.77 7.57 5.98
C LYS A 184 15.04 8.86 5.20
N LEU A 185 14.55 10.01 5.66
CA LEU A 185 14.92 11.31 5.07
C LEU A 185 16.41 11.61 5.24
N PHE A 186 16.97 11.30 6.41
CA PHE A 186 18.42 11.41 6.64
C PHE A 186 19.23 10.46 5.76
N VAL A 187 18.76 9.23 5.51
CA VAL A 187 19.39 8.31 4.55
C VAL A 187 19.45 8.91 3.14
N LEU A 188 18.37 9.59 2.70
CA LEU A 188 18.33 10.23 1.39
C LEU A 188 19.25 11.46 1.28
N GLU A 189 19.42 12.20 2.39
CA GLU A 189 20.14 13.48 2.40
C GLU A 189 21.62 13.34 2.78
N VAL A 190 22.01 12.30 3.53
CA VAL A 190 23.35 12.10 4.08
C VAL A 190 23.97 10.82 3.49
N PRO A 191 24.91 10.92 2.54
CA PRO A 191 25.57 9.77 1.92
C PRO A 191 26.23 8.82 2.92
N GLU A 192 26.83 9.38 3.98
CA GLU A 192 27.50 8.61 5.03
C GLU A 192 26.52 7.77 5.87
N ILE A 193 25.23 8.15 5.92
CA ILE A 193 24.20 7.30 6.51
C ILE A 193 23.78 6.20 5.53
N ALA A 194 23.70 6.53 4.24
CA ALA A 194 23.32 5.56 3.20
C ALA A 194 24.35 4.43 3.03
N ASP A 195 25.64 4.73 3.14
CA ASP A 195 26.72 3.73 3.05
C ASP A 195 27.07 3.05 4.39
N GLY A 196 26.48 3.50 5.49
CA GLY A 196 26.65 2.92 6.82
C GLY A 196 27.89 3.41 7.61
N THR A 197 28.64 4.38 7.07
CA THR A 197 29.76 5.06 7.76
C THR A 197 29.28 5.81 9.01
N VAL A 198 28.07 6.34 8.96
CA VAL A 198 27.37 7.00 10.07
C VAL A 198 26.08 6.26 10.33
N GLN A 199 25.80 5.95 11.60
CA GLN A 199 24.58 5.25 11.99
C GLN A 199 23.77 6.08 12.98
N ILE A 200 22.44 6.01 12.85
CA ILE A 200 21.50 6.60 13.80
C ILE A 200 21.20 5.55 14.87
N ALA A 201 21.76 5.74 16.06
CA ALA A 201 21.61 4.84 17.20
C ALA A 201 20.26 4.99 17.91
N GLY A 202 19.70 6.20 17.90
CA GLY A 202 18.44 6.49 18.58
C GLY A 202 17.73 7.70 18.00
N ILE A 203 16.40 7.69 18.10
CA ILE A 203 15.54 8.78 17.67
C ILE A 203 14.41 8.99 18.69
N ALA A 204 14.17 10.24 19.04
CA ALA A 204 13.02 10.67 19.84
C ALA A 204 12.34 11.81 19.10
N ARG A 205 11.05 11.64 18.76
CA ARG A 205 10.31 12.54 17.88
C ARG A 205 9.01 13.00 18.52
N GLU A 206 8.84 14.31 18.60
CA GLU A 206 7.57 15.00 18.77
C GLU A 206 7.20 15.63 17.42
N ALA A 207 6.41 14.90 16.63
CA ALA A 207 6.14 15.25 15.24
C ALA A 207 5.55 16.66 15.10
N GLY A 208 6.09 17.45 14.17
CA GLY A 208 5.71 18.85 13.94
C GLY A 208 6.38 19.86 14.88
N HIS A 209 7.03 19.40 15.95
CA HIS A 209 7.68 20.25 16.93
C HIS A 209 9.19 20.06 16.92
N ARG A 210 9.67 18.90 17.38
CA ARG A 210 11.11 18.64 17.54
C ARG A 210 11.43 17.15 17.47
N THR A 211 12.51 16.83 16.78
CA THR A 211 13.15 15.51 16.78
C THR A 211 14.58 15.62 17.29
N LYS A 212 15.00 14.66 18.12
CA LYS A 212 16.39 14.43 18.47
C LYS A 212 16.86 13.13 17.83
N ILE A 213 18.03 13.17 17.19
CA ILE A 213 18.72 11.97 16.70
C ILE A 213 20.11 11.85 17.32
N ALA A 214 20.42 10.65 17.80
CA ALA A 214 21.74 10.31 18.31
C ALA A 214 22.50 9.53 17.22
N VAL A 215 23.67 10.03 16.84
CA VAL A 215 24.46 9.49 15.73
C VAL A 215 25.89 9.17 16.17
N TYR A 216 26.48 8.14 15.56
CA TYR A 216 27.89 7.80 15.71
C TYR A 216 28.47 7.37 14.37
N SER A 217 29.80 7.37 14.26
CA SER A 217 30.49 6.85 13.09
C SER A 217 31.06 5.47 13.37
N THR A 218 30.95 4.59 12.38
CA THR A 218 31.61 3.27 12.36
C THR A 218 33.05 3.35 11.88
N VAL A 219 33.46 4.48 11.30
CA VAL A 219 34.79 4.70 10.72
C VAL A 219 35.57 5.74 11.54
N PRO A 220 36.76 5.41 12.04
CA PRO A 220 37.60 6.35 12.77
C PRO A 220 37.91 7.61 11.95
N GLY A 221 37.83 8.77 12.58
CA GLY A 221 38.14 10.07 11.95
C GLY A 221 36.98 10.71 11.18
N VAL A 222 35.84 10.03 11.03
CA VAL A 222 34.64 10.62 10.45
C VAL A 222 33.78 11.25 11.54
N ASN A 223 33.46 12.54 11.38
CA ASN A 223 32.58 13.25 12.31
C ASN A 223 31.10 13.02 11.93
N ALA A 224 30.42 12.13 12.67
CA ALA A 224 29.03 11.76 12.43
C ALA A 224 28.07 12.96 12.48
N LYS A 225 28.12 13.74 13.56
CA LYS A 225 27.28 14.94 13.73
C LYS A 225 27.50 15.95 12.61
N GLY A 226 28.76 16.20 12.24
CA GLY A 226 29.14 17.09 11.15
C GLY A 226 28.60 16.62 9.80
N ALA A 227 28.70 15.32 9.51
CA ALA A 227 28.15 14.72 8.29
C ALA A 227 26.63 14.90 8.18
N CYS A 228 25.90 14.71 9.29
CA CYS A 228 24.44 14.90 9.30
C CYS A 228 24.02 16.37 9.18
N ILE A 229 24.80 17.31 9.73
CA ILE A 229 24.55 18.75 9.60
C ILE A 229 24.81 19.20 8.15
N GLY A 230 25.91 18.73 7.55
CA GLY A 230 26.36 19.12 6.22
C GLY A 230 26.92 20.54 6.13
N PRO A 231 27.44 20.96 4.96
CA PRO A 231 28.02 22.28 4.76
C PRO A 231 27.05 23.40 5.15
N MET A 232 27.47 24.25 6.09
CA MET A 232 26.66 25.33 6.65
C MET A 232 25.31 24.89 7.25
N GLY A 233 25.07 23.59 7.48
CA GLY A 233 23.76 23.07 7.92
C GLY A 233 22.78 22.75 6.78
N SER A 234 23.25 22.62 5.54
CA SER A 234 22.38 22.39 4.38
C SER A 234 21.54 21.13 4.51
N ARG A 235 22.17 20.01 4.88
CA ARG A 235 21.53 18.68 4.94
C ARG A 235 20.41 18.63 5.98
N VAL A 236 20.72 19.00 7.22
CA VAL A 236 19.70 19.04 8.28
C VAL A 236 18.57 20.00 7.95
N ARG A 237 18.85 21.16 7.32
CA ARG A 237 17.80 22.10 6.91
C ARG A 237 16.91 21.54 5.80
N ALA A 238 17.45 20.76 4.86
CA ALA A 238 16.64 20.09 3.84
C ALA A 238 15.64 19.13 4.49
N VAL A 239 16.07 18.31 5.45
CA VAL A 239 15.18 17.43 6.22
C VAL A 239 14.14 18.22 7.02
N MET A 240 14.56 19.30 7.71
CA MET A 240 13.63 20.18 8.44
C MET A 240 12.58 20.81 7.51
N THR A 241 12.95 21.12 6.27
CA THR A 241 12.06 21.73 5.28
C THR A 241 11.03 20.72 4.80
N GLU A 242 11.44 19.48 4.53
CA GLU A 242 10.53 18.37 4.20
C GLU A 242 9.55 18.06 5.34
N LEU A 243 9.93 18.34 6.60
CA LEU A 243 9.09 18.20 7.80
C LEU A 243 8.39 19.52 8.19
N HIS A 244 8.24 20.46 7.26
CA HIS A 244 7.54 21.73 7.43
C HIS A 244 7.98 22.56 8.65
N GLY A 245 9.27 22.54 8.96
CA GLY A 245 9.87 23.39 10.01
C GLY A 245 10.06 22.70 11.36
N GLU A 246 9.75 21.41 11.48
CA GLU A 246 10.10 20.58 12.65
C GLU A 246 11.59 20.77 13.00
N LYS A 247 11.90 21.07 14.27
CA LYS A 247 13.29 21.30 14.71
C LYS A 247 14.02 19.98 14.86
N ILE A 248 15.28 19.92 14.42
CA ILE A 248 16.08 18.70 14.54
C ILE A 248 17.36 19.01 15.30
N ASP A 249 17.57 18.31 16.41
CA ASP A 249 18.84 18.32 17.14
C ASP A 249 19.61 17.03 16.86
N ILE A 250 20.86 17.18 16.43
CA ILE A 250 21.77 16.06 16.17
C ILE A 250 22.78 16.03 17.31
N VAL A 251 22.82 14.90 18.02
CA VAL A 251 23.67 14.69 19.20
C VAL A 251 24.60 13.50 18.98
N ASP A 252 25.76 13.56 19.60
CA ASP A 252 26.72 12.46 19.56
C ASP A 252 26.23 11.33 20.47
N TRP A 253 26.17 10.11 19.92
CA TRP A 253 25.86 8.93 20.70
C TRP A 253 27.11 8.47 21.49
N SER A 254 26.90 7.91 22.68
CA SER A 254 27.96 7.31 23.50
C SER A 254 27.45 6.02 24.15
N GLU A 255 28.36 5.05 24.32
CA GLU A 255 28.12 3.85 25.11
C GLU A 255 28.04 4.14 26.61
N ASP A 256 28.66 5.23 27.05
CA ASP A 256 28.53 5.73 28.42
C ASP A 256 27.15 6.43 28.56
N PRO A 257 26.22 5.89 29.37
CA PRO A 257 24.90 6.48 29.55
C PRO A 257 24.97 7.90 30.14
N ALA A 258 25.96 8.21 30.96
CA ALA A 258 26.09 9.55 31.54
C ALA A 258 26.41 10.59 30.46
N GLU A 259 27.33 10.25 29.55
CA GLU A 259 27.67 11.09 28.40
C GLU A 259 26.52 11.19 27.41
N LEU A 260 25.85 10.07 27.09
CA LEU A 260 24.69 10.08 26.18
C LEU A 260 23.55 10.96 26.71
N VAL A 261 23.23 10.88 28.01
CA VAL A 261 22.21 11.73 28.64
C VAL A 261 22.63 13.21 28.59
N ALA A 262 23.90 13.51 28.87
CA ALA A 262 24.40 14.88 28.76
C ALA A 262 24.27 15.42 27.33
N ASN A 263 24.64 14.62 26.33
CA ASN A 263 24.54 14.97 24.91
C ASN A 263 23.07 15.17 24.48
N ALA A 264 22.15 14.31 24.92
CA ALA A 264 20.74 14.37 24.59
C ALA A 264 20.06 15.68 25.05
N LEU A 265 20.55 16.28 26.15
CA LEU A 265 20.05 17.55 26.68
C LEU A 265 20.54 18.78 25.90
N SER A 266 21.45 18.62 24.94
CA SER A 266 21.85 19.69 24.01
C SER A 266 20.61 20.37 23.40
N PRO A 267 20.54 21.72 23.38
CA PRO A 267 21.64 22.68 23.58
C PRO A 267 21.87 23.14 25.03
N ALA A 268 21.19 22.56 26.03
CA ALA A 268 21.40 22.92 27.43
C ALA A 268 22.81 22.48 27.90
N ARG A 269 23.43 23.28 28.78
CA ARG A 269 24.73 22.93 29.39
C ARG A 269 24.49 22.08 30.63
N VAL A 270 25.06 20.88 30.63
CA VAL A 270 24.94 19.92 31.74
C VAL A 270 26.14 20.05 32.67
N GLN A 271 25.91 20.21 33.97
CA GLN A 271 26.98 20.32 34.97
C GLN A 271 27.45 18.95 35.47
N ARG A 272 26.50 18.04 35.72
CA ARG A 272 26.77 16.67 36.16
C ARG A 272 25.63 15.75 35.74
N VAL A 273 25.95 14.49 35.46
CA VAL A 273 24.98 13.40 35.33
C VAL A 273 25.32 12.39 36.40
N GLU A 274 24.33 12.00 37.21
CA GLU A 274 24.46 11.03 38.29
C GLU A 274 23.55 9.85 37.96
N ILE A 275 24.14 8.67 37.77
CA ILE A 275 23.39 7.46 37.49
C ILE A 275 22.84 6.92 38.80
N VAL A 276 21.51 6.99 38.96
CA VAL A 276 20.82 6.59 40.20
C VAL A 276 20.72 5.06 40.37
N ASP A 277 20.69 4.32 39.26
CA ASP A 277 20.68 2.86 39.25
C ASP A 277 21.34 2.35 37.95
N ALA A 278 22.45 1.64 38.07
CA ALA A 278 23.19 1.09 36.93
C ALA A 278 22.65 -0.28 36.47
N ALA A 279 21.86 -0.97 37.29
CA ALA A 279 21.31 -2.28 36.98
C ALA A 279 19.99 -2.21 36.19
N ALA A 280 19.24 -1.11 36.31
CA ALA A 280 17.97 -0.87 35.61
C ALA A 280 18.12 -0.41 34.15
N ARG A 281 19.22 -0.78 33.48
CA ARG A 281 19.59 -0.31 32.13
C ARG A 281 18.65 -0.80 31.03
#